data_AF-A0A8T2V397-F1
#
_entry.id   AF-A0A8T2V397-F1
#
_cell.length_a   1.000
_cell.length_b   1.000
_cell.length_c   1.000
_cell.angle_alpha   90.00
_cell.angle_beta   90.00
_cell.angle_gamma   90.00
#
_symmetry.space_group_name_H-M   'P 1'
#
loop_
_entity.id
_entity.type
_entity.pdbx_description
1 polymer ?
#
loop_
_entity_poly.entity_id
_entity_poly.type
_entity_poly.pdbx_seq_one_letter_code
_entity_poly.pdbx_strand_id
1 'polypeptide(L)'
;MERVTHWRHLLANSLVANAHVKHSSYFQLATVRKDGGPANRTVVFRGFVDETNTLQFTTDGRSNKIEEIHNNPRGEVRFVSFVIYFVEIY
;
A
#
# COMPACT_ATOMS: atom_id res chain seq x y z
N MET A 1 17.93 -6.09 11.42
CA MET A 1 16.54 -6.58 11.40
C MET A 1 15.67 -5.45 11.88
N GLU A 2 14.79 -4.91 11.03
CA GLU A 2 13.90 -3.84 11.45
C GLU A 2 12.85 -4.41 12.42
N ARG A 3 12.51 -3.67 13.48
CA ARG A 3 11.45 -4.12 14.39
C ARG A 3 10.12 -4.08 13.64
N VAL A 4 9.38 -5.19 13.66
CA VAL A 4 8.02 -5.23 13.12
C VAL A 4 7.14 -4.23 13.88
N THR A 5 6.59 -3.27 13.16
CA THR A 5 5.74 -2.23 13.74
C THR A 5 4.34 -2.74 14.07
N HIS A 6 3.66 -2.05 14.98
CA HIS A 6 2.29 -2.41 15.34
C HIS A 6 1.32 -2.33 14.15
N TRP A 7 1.44 -1.28 13.33
CA TRP A 7 0.59 -1.12 12.13
C TRP A 7 0.79 -2.25 11.11
N ARG A 8 2.01 -2.81 10.99
CA ARG A 8 2.30 -3.93 10.09
C ARG A 8 1.55 -5.18 10.52
N HIS A 9 1.52 -5.48 11.82
CA HIS A 9 0.71 -6.58 12.35
C HIS A 9 -0.79 -6.38 12.10
N LEU A 10 -1.31 -5.17 12.33
CA LEU A 10 -2.73 -4.85 12.09
C LEU A 10 -3.09 -5.04 10.61
N LEU A 11 -2.26 -4.57 9.69
CA LEU A 11 -2.46 -4.73 8.25
C LEU A 11 -2.42 -6.21 7.84
N ALA A 12 -1.42 -6.96 8.32
CA ALA A 12 -1.29 -8.39 8.03
C ALA A 12 -2.52 -9.18 8.52
N ASN A 13 -2.97 -8.93 9.75
CA ASN A 13 -4.16 -9.57 10.31
C ASN A 13 -5.43 -9.24 9.51
N SER A 14 -5.60 -7.96 9.10
CA SER A 14 -6.73 -7.55 8.25
C SER A 14 -6.71 -8.28 6.90
N LEU A 15 -5.55 -8.42 6.28
CA LEU A 15 -5.42 -9.12 5.00
C LEU A 15 -5.75 -10.61 5.12
N VAL A 16 -5.33 -11.27 6.21
CA VAL A 16 -5.67 -12.68 6.48
C VAL A 16 -7.17 -12.84 6.74
N ALA A 17 -7.77 -11.98 7.57
CA ALA A 17 -9.20 -12.02 7.85
C ALA A 17 -10.06 -11.81 6.59
N ASN A 18 -9.58 -10.99 5.66
CA ASN A 18 -10.25 -10.67 4.41
C ASN A 18 -9.73 -11.49 3.20
N ALA A 19 -8.99 -12.60 3.41
CA ALA A 19 -8.42 -13.39 2.32
C ALA A 19 -9.47 -13.98 1.37
N HIS A 20 -10.71 -14.16 1.85
CA HIS A 20 -11.85 -14.60 1.04
C HIS A 20 -12.35 -13.52 0.04
N VAL A 21 -12.03 -12.25 0.27
CA VAL A 21 -12.39 -11.14 -0.61
C VAL A 21 -11.32 -11.01 -1.69
N LYS A 22 -11.67 -11.23 -2.96
CA LYS A 22 -10.71 -11.25 -4.08
C LYS A 22 -9.83 -10.00 -4.20
N HIS A 23 -10.34 -8.85 -3.76
CA HIS A 23 -9.69 -7.55 -3.86
C HIS A 23 -9.15 -7.02 -2.52
N SER A 24 -9.07 -7.84 -1.46
CA SER A 24 -8.54 -7.42 -0.15
C SER A 24 -7.07 -7.02 -0.19
N SER A 25 -6.30 -7.58 -1.13
CA SER A 25 -4.90 -7.22 -1.39
C SER A 25 -4.73 -5.96 -2.25
N TYR A 26 -5.82 -5.32 -2.70
CA TYR A 26 -5.73 -4.14 -3.55
C TYR A 26 -5.62 -2.88 -2.70
N PHE A 27 -4.77 -1.94 -3.11
CA PHE A 27 -4.66 -0.63 -2.49
C PHE A 27 -4.52 0.47 -3.55
N GLN A 28 -4.93 1.68 -3.17
CA GLN A 28 -4.78 2.87 -4.00
C GLN A 28 -3.39 3.48 -3.77
N LEU A 29 -2.66 3.74 -4.84
CA LEU A 29 -1.35 4.39 -4.82
C LEU A 29 -1.46 5.78 -5.44
N ALA A 30 -1.32 6.80 -4.60
CA ALA A 30 -1.18 8.18 -5.02
C ALA A 30 0.30 8.53 -5.26
N THR A 31 0.59 9.13 -6.41
CA THR A 31 1.90 9.69 -6.79
C THR A 31 1.72 11.12 -7.29
N VAL A 32 2.82 11.84 -7.45
CA VAL A 32 2.83 13.20 -8.01
C VAL A 32 3.34 13.16 -9.44
N ARG A 33 2.56 13.70 -10.37
CA ARG A 33 2.93 13.88 -11.78
C ARG A 33 3.96 14.98 -11.95
N LYS A 34 4.61 15.02 -13.13
CA LYS A 34 5.57 16.07 -13.49
C LYS A 34 4.97 17.49 -13.47
N ASP A 35 3.69 17.61 -13.75
CA ASP A 35 2.94 18.87 -13.68
C ASP A 35 2.54 19.27 -12.25
N GLY A 36 2.95 18.48 -11.23
CA GLY A 36 2.60 18.67 -9.83
C GLY A 36 1.21 18.13 -9.45
N GLY A 37 0.44 17.63 -10.41
CA GLY A 37 -0.89 17.06 -10.17
C GLY A 37 -0.82 15.67 -9.52
N PRO A 38 -1.83 15.27 -8.74
CA PRO A 38 -1.89 13.92 -8.21
C PRO A 38 -2.29 12.93 -9.31
N ALA A 39 -1.76 11.71 -9.22
CA ALA A 39 -2.25 10.57 -9.96
C ALA A 39 -2.57 9.45 -8.98
N ASN A 40 -3.70 8.76 -9.16
CA ASN A 40 -4.13 7.68 -8.28
C ASN A 40 -4.54 6.45 -9.12
N ARG A 41 -4.23 5.26 -8.61
CA ARG A 41 -4.56 3.99 -9.25
C ARG A 41 -4.50 2.82 -8.26
N THR A 42 -5.26 1.79 -8.56
CA THR A 42 -5.20 0.51 -7.85
C THR A 42 -3.92 -0.26 -8.20
N VAL A 43 -3.24 -0.78 -7.19
CA VAL A 43 -2.13 -1.73 -7.30
C VAL A 43 -2.37 -2.90 -6.34
N VAL A 44 -1.63 -3.99 -6.54
CA VAL A 44 -1.77 -5.21 -5.73
C VAL A 44 -0.62 -5.31 -4.74
N PHE A 45 -0.96 -5.42 -3.46
CA PHE A 45 -0.01 -5.71 -2.38
C PHE A 45 0.57 -7.12 -2.54
N ARG A 46 1.89 -7.23 -2.42
CA ARG A 46 2.66 -8.46 -2.63
C ARG A 46 3.48 -8.89 -1.40
N GLY A 47 3.24 -8.26 -0.25
CA GLY A 47 3.97 -8.55 0.98
C GLY A 47 4.86 -7.38 1.41
N PHE A 48 5.72 -7.67 2.37
CA PHE A 48 6.73 -6.73 2.86
C PHE A 48 8.10 -7.15 2.31
N VAL A 49 8.97 -6.18 2.08
CA VAL A 49 10.38 -6.46 1.74
C VAL A 49 11.07 -7.09 2.97
N ASP A 50 11.93 -8.09 2.74
CA ASP A 50 12.56 -8.95 3.75
C ASP A 50 12.98 -8.21 5.03
N GLU A 51 12.42 -8.62 6.17
CA GLU A 51 12.75 -8.06 7.49
C GLU A 51 12.63 -6.51 7.62
N THR A 52 11.86 -5.86 6.73
CA THR A 52 11.56 -4.42 6.77
C THR A 52 10.07 -4.14 6.90
N ASN A 53 9.72 -2.89 7.19
CA ASN A 53 8.34 -2.39 7.16
C ASN A 53 7.93 -1.81 5.79
N THR A 54 8.70 -2.07 4.72
CA THR A 54 8.42 -1.56 3.37
C THR A 54 7.41 -2.44 2.65
N LEU A 55 6.35 -1.83 2.10
CA LEU A 55 5.35 -2.52 1.28
C LEU A 55 5.91 -2.85 -0.11
N GLN A 56 5.55 -4.02 -0.63
CA GLN A 56 5.91 -4.45 -1.97
C GLN A 56 4.67 -4.52 -2.88
N PHE A 57 4.83 -4.07 -4.12
CA PHE A 57 3.86 -4.25 -5.20
C PHE A 57 4.61 -4.40 -6.53
N THR A 58 3.95 -4.99 -7.53
CA THR A 58 4.52 -5.16 -8.87
C THR A 58 3.87 -4.16 -9.83
N THR A 59 4.66 -3.58 -10.73
CA THR A 59 4.14 -2.72 -11.79
C THR A 59 4.96 -2.84 -13.07
N ASP A 60 4.39 -2.44 -14.20
CA ASP A 60 5.12 -2.38 -15.48
C ASP A 60 6.12 -1.21 -15.45
N GLY A 61 7.38 -1.51 -15.77
CA GLY A 61 8.49 -0.56 -15.81
C GLY A 61 8.29 0.62 -16.78
N ARG A 62 7.40 0.47 -17.76
CA ARG A 62 7.09 1.50 -18.78
C ARG A 62 5.93 2.40 -18.36
N SER A 63 5.31 2.14 -17.21
CA SER A 63 4.14 2.90 -16.78
C SER A 63 4.53 4.27 -16.22
N ASN A 64 3.68 5.28 -16.45
CA ASN A 64 3.94 6.66 -16.02
C ASN A 64 4.32 6.77 -14.53
N LYS A 65 3.75 5.91 -13.67
CA LYS A 65 4.06 5.93 -12.22
C LYS A 65 5.54 5.69 -11.90
N ILE A 66 6.27 4.97 -12.75
CA ILE A 66 7.71 4.77 -12.58
C ILE A 66 8.43 6.10 -12.75
N GLU A 67 8.12 6.82 -13.83
CA GLU A 67 8.66 8.15 -14.06
C GLU A 67 8.21 9.15 -12.99
N GLU A 68 6.94 9.10 -12.57
CA GLU A 68 6.41 9.93 -11.47
C GLU A 68 7.19 9.70 -10.17
N ILE A 69 7.41 8.44 -9.76
CA ILE A 69 8.17 8.08 -8.55
C ILE A 69 9.65 8.47 -8.66
N HIS A 70 10.27 8.33 -9.83
CA HIS A 70 11.63 8.79 -10.06
C HIS A 70 11.78 10.31 -9.91
N ASN A 71 10.80 11.08 -10.39
CA ASN A 71 10.80 12.54 -10.27
C ASN A 71 10.44 13.01 -8.85
N ASN A 72 9.47 12.36 -8.21
CA ASN A 72 9.04 12.65 -6.85
C ASN A 72 8.70 11.34 -6.12
N PRO A 73 9.55 10.86 -5.19
CA PRO A 73 9.35 9.59 -4.50
C PRO A 73 8.25 9.65 -3.43
N ARG A 74 7.65 10.82 -3.19
CA ARG A 74 6.53 10.94 -2.25
C ARG A 74 5.28 10.30 -2.86
N GLY A 75 4.65 9.45 -2.07
CA GLY A 75 3.37 8.86 -2.42
C GLY A 75 2.59 8.49 -1.17
N GLU A 76 1.30 8.25 -1.36
CA GLU A 76 0.41 7.79 -0.30
C GLU A 76 -0.23 6.47 -0.74
N VAL A 77 -0.43 5.58 0.23
CA VAL A 77 -1.09 4.29 0.02
C VAL A 77 -2.34 4.21 0.87
N ARG A 78 -3.44 3.74 0.27
CA ARG A 78 -4.71 3.52 0.98
C ARG A 78 -5.26 2.14 0.70
N PHE A 79 -5.38 1.33 1.74
CA PHE A 79 -6.12 0.07 1.70
C PHE A 79 -7.60 0.34 1.97
N VAL A 80 -8.49 -0.30 1.21
CA VAL A 80 -9.92 -0.35 1.51
C VAL A 80 -10.22 -1.76 2.01
N SER A 81 -9.91 -2.04 3.27
CA SER A 81 -10.44 -3.21 3.95
C SER A 81 -11.75 -2.79 4.61
N PHE A 82 -12.86 -3.38 4.18
CA PHE A 82 -14.19 -3.20 4.78
C PHE A 82 -14.31 -3.92 6.13
N VAL A 83 -13.34 -3.75 7.03
CA VAL A 83 -13.45 -4.19 8.43
C VAL A 83 -12.56 -3.27 9.27
N ILE A 84 -13.03 -2.05 9.53
CA ILE A 84 -12.67 -1.34 10.76
C ILE A 84 -13.76 -1.75 11.76
N TYR A 85 -13.57 -2.84 12.49
CA TYR A 85 -14.22 -2.91 13.80
C TYR A 85 -13.60 -1.75 14.59
N PHE A 86 -14.44 -0.80 14.98
CA PHE A 86 -14.09 0.24 15.95
C PHE A 86 -13.35 -0.42 17.10
N VAL A 87 -12.05 -0.17 17.22
CA VAL A 87 -11.36 -0.28 18.51
C VAL A 87 -11.26 1.16 18.99
N GLU A 88 -12.15 1.51 19.91
CA GLU A 88 -12.00 2.72 20.73
C GLU A 88 -10.61 2.67 21.36
N ILE A 89 -9.80 3.67 21.04
CA ILE A 89 -8.54 3.92 21.72
C ILE A 89 -8.88 4.93 22.82
N TYR A 90 -8.89 4.47 24.07
CA TYR A 90 -8.64 5.31 25.24
C TYR A 90 -7.13 5.51 25.40
#